data_AF-A0A317DKI9-F1
#
_entry.id   AF-A0A317DKI9-F1
#
_cell.length_a   1.000
_cell.length_b   1.000
_cell.length_c   1.000
_cell.angle_alpha   90.00
_cell.angle_beta   90.00
_cell.angle_gamma   90.00
#
_symmetry.space_group_name_H-M   'P 1'
#
loop_
_entity.id
_entity.type
_entity.pdbx_description
1 polymer ?
#
loop_
_entity_poly.entity_id
_entity_poly.type
_entity_poly.pdbx_seq_one_letter_code
_entity_poly.pdbx_strand_id
1 'polypeptide(L)'
;MSGRHGVPGGATSAARGIIARAARSMMHQADEVAGEAAESAAARTARRIPQGFTERQWTRFARGARQTQRQAGLPDGDLVAHGSRVRGSARTDSDIDVALIVDDDAFFDLAERSLARAPAGTRLRRTMLRRINENGQLASFDLGTDFTGLRRQLMDVHVPHKVQFSVLRRGGKFDNGPFLPLD
;
A
#
# COMPACT_ATOMS: atom_id res chain seq x y z
N MET A 1 -64.45 1.59 -54.49
CA MET A 1 -63.36 0.58 -54.49
C MET A 1 -62.24 1.09 -53.58
N SER A 2 -61.75 0.22 -52.68
CA SER A 2 -60.48 0.21 -51.88
C SER A 2 -59.77 1.53 -51.53
N GLY A 3 -59.52 1.88 -50.26
CA GLY A 3 -58.45 1.36 -49.35
C GLY A 3 -57.16 2.20 -49.52
N ARG A 4 -56.32 2.63 -48.55
CA ARG A 4 -55.96 2.25 -47.16
C ARG A 4 -55.05 3.36 -46.54
N HIS A 5 -55.06 3.45 -45.19
CA HIS A 5 -53.98 3.75 -44.21
C HIS A 5 -53.36 5.17 -44.18
N GLY A 6 -53.34 5.93 -43.06
CA GLY A 6 -52.73 5.71 -41.72
C GLY A 6 -51.35 6.41 -41.71
N VAL A 7 -50.94 7.36 -40.85
CA VAL A 7 -50.93 7.50 -39.37
C VAL A 7 -50.62 8.99 -39.02
N PRO A 8 -51.05 9.57 -37.88
CA PRO A 8 -50.70 10.94 -37.48
C PRO A 8 -49.34 11.02 -36.75
N GLY A 9 -48.41 11.82 -37.26
CA GLY A 9 -47.13 12.14 -36.61
C GLY A 9 -47.26 13.36 -35.71
N GLY A 10 -47.61 13.16 -34.44
CA GLY A 10 -47.85 14.26 -33.50
C GLY A 10 -47.60 13.89 -32.04
N ALA A 11 -46.44 13.29 -31.72
CA ALA A 11 -46.07 12.99 -30.33
C ALA A 11 -44.54 12.82 -30.16
N THR A 12 -43.71 13.76 -30.61
CA THR A 12 -42.24 13.54 -30.58
C THR A 12 -41.37 14.73 -30.21
N SER A 13 -41.94 15.85 -29.74
CA SER A 13 -41.14 17.01 -29.30
C SER A 13 -41.00 17.11 -27.78
N ALA A 14 -42.11 17.06 -27.02
CA ALA A 14 -42.08 17.24 -25.58
C ALA A 14 -41.40 16.09 -24.81
N ALA A 15 -41.59 14.83 -25.24
CA ALA A 15 -40.98 13.66 -24.60
C ALA A 15 -39.44 13.62 -24.75
N ARG A 16 -38.90 14.15 -25.86
CA ARG A 16 -37.44 14.23 -26.09
C ARG A 16 -36.76 15.22 -25.16
N GLY A 17 -37.42 16.35 -24.83
CA GLY A 17 -36.89 17.35 -23.92
C GLY A 17 -36.79 16.88 -22.46
N ILE A 18 -37.75 16.09 -22.01
CA ILE A 18 -37.78 15.54 -20.64
C ILE A 18 -36.70 14.47 -20.46
N ILE A 19 -36.55 13.55 -21.42
CA ILE A 19 -35.53 12.50 -21.40
C ILE A 19 -34.12 13.12 -21.44
N ALA A 20 -33.90 14.14 -22.26
CA ALA A 20 -32.62 14.83 -22.33
C ALA A 20 -32.26 15.59 -21.03
N ARG A 21 -33.26 16.14 -20.31
CA ARG A 21 -33.04 16.79 -19.01
C ARG A 21 -32.73 15.79 -17.91
N ALA A 22 -33.42 14.64 -17.90
CA ALA A 22 -33.15 13.55 -16.96
C ALA A 22 -31.75 12.96 -17.17
N ALA A 23 -31.35 12.72 -18.43
CA ALA A 23 -30.01 12.20 -18.76
C ALA A 23 -28.88 13.14 -18.31
N ARG A 24 -29.02 14.46 -18.50
CA ARG A 24 -28.04 15.45 -18.00
C ARG A 24 -27.99 15.50 -16.48
N SER A 25 -29.13 15.42 -15.79
CA SER A 25 -29.17 15.40 -14.33
C SER A 25 -28.51 14.14 -13.76
N MET A 26 -28.68 12.99 -14.41
CA MET A 26 -28.03 11.74 -14.01
C MET A 26 -26.52 11.75 -14.26
N MET A 27 -26.05 12.38 -15.35
CA MET A 27 -24.62 12.56 -15.61
C MET A 27 -23.97 13.49 -14.58
N HIS A 28 -24.62 14.61 -14.23
CA HIS A 28 -24.11 15.50 -13.16
C HIS A 28 -24.05 14.80 -11.79
N GLN A 29 -25.07 14.01 -11.43
CA GLN A 29 -25.02 13.19 -10.21
C GLN A 29 -23.91 12.13 -10.27
N ALA A 30 -23.67 11.51 -11.42
CA ALA A 30 -22.58 10.53 -11.57
C ALA A 30 -21.20 11.18 -11.44
N ASP A 31 -21.01 12.38 -11.99
CA ASP A 31 -19.77 13.15 -11.86
C ASP A 31 -19.55 13.66 -10.44
N GLU A 32 -20.61 14.09 -9.74
CA GLU A 32 -20.55 14.47 -8.31
C GLU A 32 -20.18 13.28 -7.42
N VAL A 33 -20.82 12.12 -7.62
CA VAL A 33 -20.50 10.89 -6.87
C VAL A 33 -19.08 10.40 -7.19
N ALA A 34 -18.63 10.53 -8.44
CA ALA A 34 -17.26 10.22 -8.82
C ALA A 34 -16.24 11.19 -8.18
N GLY A 35 -16.58 12.48 -8.10
CA GLY A 35 -15.81 13.51 -7.43
C GLY A 35 -15.67 13.25 -5.93
N GLU A 36 -16.77 12.96 -5.24
CA GLU A 36 -16.77 12.61 -3.82
C GLU A 36 -16.01 11.30 -3.53
N ALA A 37 -16.12 10.31 -4.41
CA ALA A 37 -15.37 9.07 -4.29
C ALA A 37 -13.85 9.27 -4.48
N ALA A 38 -13.46 10.15 -5.40
CA ALA A 38 -12.07 10.53 -5.65
C ALA A 38 -11.50 11.39 -4.51
N GLU A 39 -12.26 12.32 -3.96
CA GLU A 39 -11.88 13.14 -2.82
C GLU A 39 -11.78 12.31 -1.53
N SER A 40 -12.71 11.37 -1.30
CA SER A 40 -12.63 10.38 -0.23
C SER A 40 -11.44 9.42 -0.41
N ALA A 41 -11.08 9.08 -1.64
CA ALA A 41 -9.88 8.29 -1.94
C ALA A 41 -8.59 9.10 -1.67
N ALA A 42 -8.54 10.37 -2.07
CA ALA A 42 -7.42 11.27 -1.83
C ALA A 42 -7.24 11.58 -0.33
N ALA A 43 -8.33 11.81 0.40
CA ALA A 43 -8.33 12.01 1.85
C ALA A 43 -7.95 10.73 2.63
N ARG A 44 -8.27 9.54 2.10
CA ARG A 44 -7.73 8.26 2.59
C ARG A 44 -6.24 8.10 2.28
N THR A 45 -5.77 8.59 1.14
CA THR A 45 -4.35 8.57 0.74
C THR A 45 -3.47 9.53 1.56
N ALA A 46 -4.03 10.54 2.21
CA ALA A 46 -3.29 11.52 3.02
C ALA A 46 -3.48 11.36 4.55
N ARG A 47 -3.72 10.14 5.05
CA ARG A 47 -3.67 9.90 6.50
C ARG A 47 -2.23 10.00 7.00
N ARG A 48 -1.95 11.03 7.81
CA ARG A 48 -0.67 11.17 8.53
C ARG A 48 -0.46 10.10 9.61
N ILE A 49 -1.53 9.43 10.04
CA ILE A 49 -1.51 8.37 11.06
C ILE A 49 -2.26 7.15 10.51
N PRO A 50 -1.63 5.96 10.46
CA PRO A 50 -2.28 4.74 9.98
C PRO A 50 -3.51 4.34 10.82
N GLN A 51 -4.44 3.61 10.18
CA GLN A 51 -5.64 3.11 10.85
C GLN A 51 -5.29 2.25 12.07
N GLY A 52 -5.94 2.56 13.19
CA GLY A 52 -5.76 1.84 14.47
C GLY A 52 -4.54 2.30 15.28
N PHE A 53 -3.99 3.48 14.98
CA PHE A 53 -2.93 4.12 15.75
C PHE A 53 -3.40 5.42 16.38
N THR A 54 -2.93 5.69 17.59
CA THR A 54 -2.88 7.05 18.15
C THR A 54 -1.63 7.78 17.63
N GLU A 55 -1.65 9.11 17.64
CA GLU A 55 -0.48 9.92 17.27
C GLU A 55 0.75 9.57 18.11
N ARG A 56 0.58 9.41 19.43
CA ARG A 56 1.67 9.01 20.34
C ARG A 56 2.26 7.64 19.99
N GLN A 57 1.44 6.66 19.61
CA GLN A 57 1.95 5.35 19.17
C GLN A 57 2.71 5.48 17.86
N TRP A 58 2.15 6.23 16.90
CA TRP A 58 2.76 6.43 15.59
C TRP A 58 4.11 7.14 15.68
N THR A 59 4.20 8.24 16.42
CA THR A 59 5.44 8.99 16.62
C THR A 59 6.54 8.13 17.26
N ARG A 60 6.19 7.27 18.22
CA ARG A 60 7.17 6.36 18.81
C ARG A 60 7.56 5.23 17.86
N PHE A 61 6.61 4.70 17.13
CA PHE A 61 6.85 3.68 16.13
C PHE A 61 7.80 4.17 15.03
N ALA A 62 7.59 5.39 14.50
CA ALA A 62 8.45 6.00 13.49
C ALA A 62 9.89 6.21 14.00
N ARG A 63 10.04 6.78 15.20
CA ARG A 63 11.35 6.92 15.86
C ARG A 63 12.04 5.57 16.07
N GLY A 64 11.26 4.58 16.49
CA GLY A 64 11.69 3.19 16.66
C GLY A 64 12.21 2.59 15.36
N ALA A 65 11.48 2.74 14.27
CA ALA A 65 11.85 2.25 12.94
C ALA A 65 13.19 2.86 12.48
N ARG A 66 13.35 4.18 12.60
CA ARG A 66 14.61 4.88 12.29
C ARG A 66 15.76 4.43 13.17
N GLN A 67 15.51 4.22 14.46
CA GLN A 67 16.53 3.71 15.38
C GLN A 67 16.91 2.26 15.04
N THR A 68 15.96 1.40 14.69
CA THR A 68 16.21 0.04 14.22
C THR A 68 17.07 0.04 12.96
N GLN A 69 16.76 0.87 11.95
CA GLN A 69 17.58 1.02 10.74
C GLN A 69 19.04 1.31 11.09
N ARG A 70 19.28 2.36 11.91
CA ARG A 70 20.63 2.77 12.31
C ARG A 70 21.36 1.71 13.12
N GLN A 71 20.72 1.14 14.14
CA GLN A 71 21.36 0.18 15.04
C GLN A 71 21.63 -1.17 14.38
N ALA A 72 20.81 -1.56 13.40
CA ALA A 72 21.04 -2.76 12.61
C ALA A 72 22.08 -2.57 11.49
N GLY A 73 22.61 -1.35 11.30
CA GLY A 73 23.54 -1.04 10.21
C GLY A 73 22.91 -1.24 8.83
N LEU A 74 21.60 -0.99 8.70
CA LEU A 74 20.94 -0.99 7.40
C LEU A 74 21.36 0.26 6.62
N PRO A 75 21.45 0.18 5.28
CA PRO A 75 21.80 1.30 4.43
C PRO A 75 20.77 2.44 4.53
N ASP A 76 21.18 3.60 4.05
CA ASP A 76 20.25 4.71 3.83
C ASP A 76 19.24 4.35 2.74
N GLY A 77 18.03 4.90 2.86
CA GLY A 77 16.91 4.60 1.98
C GLY A 77 15.62 5.23 2.47
N ASP A 78 14.56 5.04 1.69
CA ASP A 78 13.24 5.55 2.01
C ASP A 78 12.57 4.60 3.00
N LEU A 79 12.59 4.98 4.28
CA LEU A 79 11.91 4.24 5.34
C LEU A 79 10.45 4.70 5.43
N VAL A 80 9.55 3.80 5.09
CA VAL A 80 8.12 4.10 4.92
C VAL A 80 7.25 3.01 5.54
N ALA A 81 6.05 3.37 5.95
CA ALA A 81 4.98 2.39 6.16
C ALA A 81 4.09 2.32 4.92
N HIS A 82 3.43 1.17 4.76
CA HIS A 82 2.50 0.94 3.67
C HIS A 82 1.41 -0.06 4.06
N GLY A 83 0.76 -0.65 3.05
CA GLY A 83 -0.22 -1.70 3.25
C GLY A 83 -1.59 -1.19 3.71
N SER A 84 -2.39 -2.11 4.23
CA SER A 84 -3.82 -1.89 4.49
C SER A 84 -4.09 -0.81 5.53
N ARG A 85 -3.24 -0.69 6.56
CA ARG A 85 -3.41 0.31 7.63
C ARG A 85 -3.14 1.73 7.15
N VAL A 86 -2.15 1.91 6.27
CA VAL A 86 -1.88 3.20 5.63
C VAL A 86 -3.02 3.56 4.67
N ARG A 87 -3.49 2.59 3.86
CA ARG A 87 -4.65 2.78 2.97
C ARG A 87 -5.99 3.02 3.71
N GLY A 88 -6.06 2.69 5.00
CA GLY A 88 -7.28 2.79 5.78
C GLY A 88 -8.31 1.69 5.50
N SER A 89 -7.86 0.55 4.95
CA SER A 89 -8.69 -0.61 4.63
C SER A 89 -8.32 -1.85 5.47
N ALA A 90 -7.67 -1.63 6.61
CA ALA A 90 -7.21 -2.71 7.49
C ALA A 90 -8.38 -3.35 8.24
N ARG A 91 -8.31 -4.67 8.36
CA ARG A 91 -9.13 -5.45 9.28
C ARG A 91 -8.55 -5.36 10.68
N THR A 92 -9.31 -5.80 11.68
CA THR A 92 -8.88 -5.83 13.09
C THR A 92 -7.55 -6.55 13.30
N ASP A 93 -7.33 -7.66 12.57
CA ASP A 93 -6.17 -8.55 12.65
C ASP A 93 -5.01 -8.16 11.72
N SER A 94 -5.14 -7.07 10.95
CA SER A 94 -4.12 -6.68 9.98
C SER A 94 -2.84 -6.22 10.66
N ASP A 95 -1.72 -6.42 10.00
CA ASP A 95 -0.40 -5.94 10.39
C ASP A 95 -0.19 -4.45 10.04
N ILE A 96 0.89 -3.89 10.59
CA ILE A 96 1.52 -2.69 10.05
C ILE A 96 2.76 -3.12 9.24
N ASP A 97 2.76 -2.75 7.97
CA ASP A 97 3.86 -3.04 7.05
C ASP A 97 4.82 -1.86 6.98
N VAL A 98 6.11 -2.16 7.09
CA VAL A 98 7.23 -1.22 6.98
C VAL A 98 8.17 -1.68 5.89
N ALA A 99 8.56 -0.75 5.03
CA ALA A 99 9.53 -0.96 3.97
C ALA A 99 10.69 0.01 4.14
N LEU A 100 11.91 -0.50 4.00
CA LEU A 100 13.10 0.30 3.68
C LEU A 100 13.37 0.11 2.19
N ILE A 101 13.11 1.13 1.38
CA ILE A 101 13.33 1.08 -0.07
C ILE A 101 14.74 1.60 -0.36
N VAL A 102 15.54 0.78 -1.04
CA VAL A 102 16.96 1.04 -1.30
C VAL A 102 17.28 0.84 -2.78
N ASP A 103 18.42 1.36 -3.23
CA ASP A 103 18.91 1.11 -4.58
C ASP A 103 19.39 -0.35 -4.78
N ASP A 104 19.74 -0.67 -6.02
CA ASP A 104 20.15 -2.00 -6.43
C ASP A 104 21.39 -2.48 -5.68
N ASP A 105 22.41 -1.64 -5.58
CA ASP A 105 23.69 -1.99 -4.95
C ASP A 105 23.48 -2.33 -3.47
N ALA A 106 22.82 -1.44 -2.73
CA ALA A 106 22.51 -1.67 -1.32
C ALA A 106 21.61 -2.90 -1.10
N PHE A 107 20.65 -3.14 -2.01
CA PHE A 107 19.79 -4.31 -1.95
C PHE A 107 20.56 -5.62 -2.14
N PHE A 108 21.37 -5.73 -3.20
CA PHE A 108 22.10 -6.95 -3.52
C PHE A 108 23.21 -7.25 -2.51
N ASP A 109 23.85 -6.21 -1.96
CA ASP A 109 24.78 -6.33 -0.84
C ASP A 109 24.11 -6.95 0.40
N LEU A 110 22.92 -6.47 0.76
CA LEU A 110 22.14 -7.05 1.86
C LEU A 110 21.68 -8.47 1.54
N ALA A 111 21.29 -8.73 0.29
CA ALA A 111 20.83 -10.04 -0.15
C ALA A 111 21.95 -11.08 -0.08
N GLU A 112 23.17 -10.73 -0.49
CA GLU A 112 24.35 -11.59 -0.38
C GLU A 112 24.65 -11.93 1.09
N ARG A 113 24.72 -10.92 1.97
CA ARG A 113 24.91 -11.14 3.42
C ARG A 113 23.82 -12.03 4.02
N SER A 114 22.58 -11.88 3.55
CA SER A 114 21.45 -12.69 4.01
C SER A 114 21.54 -14.13 3.51
N LEU A 115 21.90 -14.33 2.24
CA LEU A 115 22.09 -15.65 1.66
C LEU A 115 23.29 -16.37 2.27
N ALA A 116 24.35 -15.69 2.69
CA ALA A 116 25.48 -16.29 3.38
C ALA A 116 25.06 -17.01 4.69
N ARG A 117 24.00 -16.54 5.35
CA ARG A 117 23.42 -17.16 6.55
C ARG A 117 22.48 -18.35 6.25
N ALA A 118 22.12 -18.56 5.00
CA ALA A 118 21.17 -19.60 4.58
C ALA A 118 21.88 -20.69 3.76
N PRO A 119 22.13 -21.88 4.34
CA PRO A 119 22.88 -22.94 3.67
C PRO A 119 22.28 -23.35 2.33
N ALA A 120 23.17 -23.71 1.39
CA ALA A 120 22.79 -24.20 0.07
C ALA A 120 21.82 -25.40 0.16
N GLY A 121 20.88 -25.50 -0.79
CA GLY A 121 19.90 -26.58 -0.85
C GLY A 121 18.73 -26.50 0.15
N THR A 122 18.81 -25.63 1.17
CA THR A 122 17.74 -25.52 2.18
C THR A 122 16.46 -24.92 1.61
N ARG A 123 15.30 -25.29 2.19
CA ARG A 123 14.00 -24.64 1.89
C ARG A 123 14.04 -23.15 2.20
N LEU A 124 14.76 -22.77 3.25
CA LEU A 124 15.00 -21.37 3.63
C LEU A 124 15.66 -20.61 2.47
N ARG A 125 16.83 -21.07 2.00
CA ARG A 125 17.55 -20.42 0.89
C ARG A 125 16.71 -20.35 -0.38
N ARG A 126 15.99 -21.42 -0.75
CA ARG A 126 15.07 -21.41 -1.90
C ARG A 126 13.98 -20.35 -1.77
N THR A 127 13.43 -20.19 -0.58
CA THR A 127 12.39 -19.18 -0.31
C THR A 127 12.95 -17.76 -0.38
N MET A 128 14.16 -17.54 0.15
CA MET A 128 14.86 -16.26 0.06
C MET A 128 15.14 -15.86 -1.38
N LEU A 129 15.77 -16.77 -2.15
CA LEU A 129 16.05 -16.55 -3.57
C LEU A 129 14.78 -16.22 -4.36
N ARG A 130 13.67 -16.91 -4.06
CA ARG A 130 12.38 -16.60 -4.68
C ARG A 130 11.95 -15.15 -4.41
N ARG A 131 11.98 -14.69 -3.16
CA ARG A 131 11.61 -13.29 -2.83
C ARG A 131 12.56 -12.27 -3.44
N ILE A 132 13.85 -12.55 -3.43
CA ILE A 132 14.87 -11.68 -4.03
C ILE A 132 14.59 -11.54 -5.54
N ASN A 133 14.45 -12.66 -6.26
CA ASN A 133 14.35 -12.66 -7.71
C ASN A 133 12.97 -12.24 -8.23
N GLU A 134 11.88 -12.68 -7.60
CA GLU A 134 10.53 -12.43 -8.10
C GLU A 134 9.94 -11.12 -7.59
N ASN A 135 10.36 -10.67 -6.41
CA ASN A 135 9.75 -9.52 -5.75
C ASN A 135 10.71 -8.35 -5.51
N GLY A 136 12.03 -8.58 -5.50
CA GLY A 136 13.00 -7.59 -5.02
C GLY A 136 12.82 -7.32 -3.52
N GLN A 137 12.66 -8.37 -2.70
CA GLN A 137 12.32 -8.24 -1.29
C GLN A 137 13.21 -9.10 -0.37
N LEU A 138 13.63 -8.52 0.75
CA LEU A 138 14.14 -9.23 1.92
C LEU A 138 13.16 -9.04 3.08
N ALA A 139 12.74 -10.13 3.72
CA ALA A 139 11.84 -10.08 4.88
C ALA A 139 12.64 -9.84 6.18
N SER A 140 11.97 -9.42 7.26
CA SER A 140 12.61 -9.16 8.57
C SER A 140 13.53 -10.29 9.03
N PHE A 141 13.12 -11.55 8.80
CA PHE A 141 13.88 -12.71 9.23
C PHE A 141 15.13 -12.96 8.36
N ASP A 142 15.13 -12.51 7.10
CA ASP A 142 16.28 -12.61 6.20
C ASP A 142 17.43 -11.71 6.71
N LEU A 143 17.08 -10.63 7.40
CA LEU A 143 18.00 -9.66 8.00
C LEU A 143 18.69 -10.19 9.28
N GLY A 144 18.27 -11.35 9.80
CA GLY A 144 18.90 -12.02 10.94
C GLY A 144 18.16 -11.85 12.28
N THR A 145 18.63 -12.60 13.28
CA THR A 145 18.06 -12.63 14.63
C THR A 145 18.24 -11.30 15.36
N ASP A 146 19.38 -10.65 15.18
CA ASP A 146 19.71 -9.39 15.85
C ASP A 146 18.79 -8.26 15.38
N PHE A 147 18.55 -8.18 14.07
CA PHE A 147 17.53 -7.30 13.50
C PHE A 147 16.14 -7.57 14.10
N THR A 148 15.76 -8.85 14.20
CA THR A 148 14.46 -9.24 14.78
C THR A 148 14.36 -8.83 16.25
N GLY A 149 15.45 -8.92 17.02
CA GLY A 149 15.54 -8.45 18.39
C GLY A 149 15.36 -6.93 18.50
N LEU A 150 16.11 -6.17 17.71
CA LEU A 150 16.02 -4.71 17.66
C LEU A 150 14.62 -4.24 17.26
N ARG A 151 14.02 -4.85 16.23
CA ARG A 151 12.66 -4.53 15.78
C ARG A 151 11.64 -4.72 16.92
N ARG A 152 11.74 -5.83 17.66
CA ARG A 152 10.84 -6.10 18.78
C ARG A 152 10.98 -5.06 19.90
N GLN A 153 12.22 -4.71 20.23
CA GLN A 153 12.53 -3.78 21.32
C GLN A 153 12.17 -2.33 20.99
N LEU A 154 12.30 -1.93 19.72
CA LEU A 154 12.19 -0.52 19.32
C LEU A 154 10.90 -0.21 18.55
N MET A 155 10.25 -1.20 17.92
CA MET A 155 9.04 -1.00 17.12
C MET A 155 7.84 -1.73 17.72
N ASP A 156 7.91 -3.07 17.86
CA ASP A 156 6.76 -3.90 18.24
C ASP A 156 6.18 -3.47 19.61
N VAL A 157 7.03 -3.03 20.56
CA VAL A 157 6.61 -2.58 21.90
C VAL A 157 5.72 -1.32 21.90
N HIS A 158 5.73 -0.54 20.81
CA HIS A 158 4.98 0.72 20.72
C HIS A 158 3.61 0.58 20.07
N VAL A 159 3.27 -0.60 19.58
CA VAL A 159 2.08 -0.82 18.76
C VAL A 159 1.34 -2.09 19.18
N PRO A 160 -0.01 -2.10 19.09
CA PRO A 160 -0.79 -3.30 19.38
C PRO A 160 -0.87 -4.26 18.19
N HIS A 161 -0.27 -3.89 17.04
CA HIS A 161 -0.37 -4.61 15.78
C HIS A 161 0.93 -5.32 15.46
N LYS A 162 0.85 -6.48 14.79
CA LYS A 162 2.04 -7.17 14.31
C LYS A 162 2.79 -6.29 13.31
N VAL A 163 4.10 -6.21 13.48
CA VAL A 163 4.99 -5.46 12.59
C VAL A 163 5.59 -6.41 11.54
N GLN A 164 5.42 -6.08 10.27
CA GLN A 164 6.15 -6.69 9.17
C GLN A 164 7.14 -5.69 8.60
N PHE A 165 8.44 -5.96 8.74
CA PHE A 165 9.48 -5.13 8.14
C PHE A 165 10.08 -5.85 6.93
N SER A 166 10.28 -5.13 5.83
CA SER A 166 11.02 -5.63 4.67
C SER A 166 11.98 -4.58 4.12
N VAL A 167 13.06 -5.04 3.48
CA VAL A 167 13.87 -4.20 2.60
C VAL A 167 13.40 -4.48 1.19
N LEU A 168 13.07 -3.42 0.46
CA LEU A 168 12.58 -3.49 -0.92
C LEU A 168 13.63 -2.88 -1.85
N ARG A 169 13.87 -3.55 -2.96
CA ARG A 169 14.60 -2.98 -4.09
C ARG A 169 13.73 -1.91 -4.73
N ARG A 170 14.30 -0.73 -5.00
CA ARG A 170 13.62 0.35 -5.73
C ARG A 170 13.17 -0.14 -7.12
N GLY A 171 11.93 0.19 -7.49
CA GLY A 171 11.28 -0.31 -8.70
C GLY A 171 10.89 -1.80 -8.64
N GLY A 172 11.04 -2.45 -7.48
CA GLY A 172 10.60 -3.82 -7.25
C GLY A 172 9.07 -3.95 -7.18
N LYS A 173 8.58 -5.19 -7.16
CA LYS A 173 7.14 -5.50 -7.24
C LYS A 173 6.28 -4.83 -6.16
N PHE A 174 6.86 -4.64 -4.97
CA PHE A 174 6.17 -4.05 -3.82
C PHE A 174 6.51 -2.57 -3.60
N ASP A 175 7.30 -1.97 -4.48
CA ASP A 175 7.57 -0.53 -4.50
C ASP A 175 6.43 0.22 -5.23
N ASN A 176 5.20 0.10 -4.73
CA ASN A 176 4.01 0.57 -5.44
C ASN A 176 2.94 1.27 -4.58
N GLY A 177 3.29 1.70 -3.37
CA GLY A 177 2.51 2.62 -2.55
C GLY A 177 1.06 2.21 -2.22
N PRO A 178 0.28 3.10 -1.57
CA PRO A 178 0.72 4.38 -1.03
C PRO A 178 1.70 4.18 0.13
N PHE A 179 2.61 5.13 0.27
CA PHE A 179 3.65 5.15 1.29
C PHE A 179 3.41 6.29 2.26
N LEU A 180 3.69 6.05 3.54
CA LEU A 180 3.73 7.06 4.57
C LEU A 180 5.16 7.11 5.13
N PRO A 181 5.90 8.22 4.94
CA PRO A 181 7.26 8.36 5.49
C PRO A 181 7.31 8.18 7.00
N LEU A 182 8.38 7.52 7.48
CA LEU A 182 8.67 7.30 8.89
C LEU A 182 9.81 8.23 9.32
N ASP A 183 9.56 9.54 9.36
CA ASP A 183 10.58 10.56 9.69
C ASP A 183 10.76 10.77 11.20
#